data_AF-A0A3D4P996-F1
#
_entry.id   AF-A0A3D4P996-F1
#
_cell.length_a   1.000
_cell.length_b   1.000
_cell.length_c   1.000
_cell.angle_alpha   90.00
_cell.angle_beta   90.00
_cell.angle_gamma   90.00
#
_symmetry.space_group_name_H-M   'P 1'
#
loop_
_entity.id
_entity.type
_entity.pdbx_description
1 polymer ?
#
loop_
_entity_poly.entity_id
_entity_poly.type
_entity_poly.pdbx_seq_one_letter_code
_entity_poly.pdbx_strand_id
1 'polypeptide(L)'
;MSGTIQRSLLDTLNAANLNHASDRPFDRNLNAWLDYSELAYRMQTSAPDAFDLSQETAETQETYGLNLAESKDYGRQCLISQRVVERGVRYIHIFAACPNT
;
A
#
# COMPACT_ATOMS: atom_id res chain seq x y z
N MET A 1 -10.31 7.34 -3.99
CA MET A 1 -11.44 6.62 -4.62
C MET A 1 -12.13 5.79 -3.55
N SER A 2 -13.47 5.78 -3.51
CA SER A 2 -14.24 5.05 -2.48
C SER A 2 -13.93 3.56 -2.50
N GLY A 3 -13.64 2.94 -1.35
CA GLY A 3 -13.23 1.53 -1.25
C GLY A 3 -14.22 0.54 -1.86
N THR A 4 -15.50 0.91 -1.94
CA THR A 4 -16.56 0.12 -2.60
C THR A 4 -16.41 0.07 -4.12
N ILE A 5 -16.01 1.19 -4.74
CA ILE A 5 -15.78 1.27 -6.19
C ILE A 5 -14.56 0.44 -6.57
N GLN A 6 -13.51 0.51 -5.75
CA GLN A 6 -12.29 -0.27 -5.97
C GLN A 6 -12.53 -1.77 -5.83
N ARG A 7 -13.36 -2.20 -4.88
CA ARG A 7 -13.76 -3.61 -4.72
C ARG A 7 -14.57 -4.10 -5.93
N SER A 8 -15.59 -3.35 -6.34
CA SER A 8 -16.42 -3.72 -7.48
C SER A 8 -15.62 -3.85 -8.80
N LEU A 9 -14.62 -2.99 -9.00
CA LEU A 9 -13.71 -3.10 -10.15
C LEU A 9 -12.86 -4.37 -10.09
N LEU A 10 -12.29 -4.69 -8.92
CA LEU A 10 -11.52 -5.91 -8.72
C LEU A 10 -12.37 -7.16 -8.91
N ASP A 11 -13.60 -7.17 -8.41
CA ASP A 11 -14.52 -8.31 -8.58
C ASP A 11 -14.86 -8.53 -10.07
N THR A 12 -15.04 -7.44 -10.83
CA THR A 12 -15.29 -7.50 -12.27
C THR A 12 -14.07 -8.03 -13.04
N LEU A 13 -12.87 -7.55 -12.70
CA LEU A 13 -11.62 -8.04 -13.27
C LEU A 13 -11.38 -9.50 -12.93
N ASN A 14 -11.68 -9.92 -11.71
CA ASN A 14 -11.50 -11.30 -11.26
C ASN A 14 -12.46 -12.24 -12.01
N ALA A 15 -13.72 -11.83 -12.19
CA ALA A 15 -14.68 -12.59 -13.00
C ALA A 15 -14.24 -12.74 -14.46
N ALA A 16 -13.70 -11.68 -15.07
CA ALA A 16 -13.16 -11.74 -16.42
C ALA A 16 -11.92 -12.65 -16.53
N ASN A 17 -11.04 -12.59 -15.53
CA ASN A 17 -9.83 -13.42 -15.48
C ASN A 17 -10.15 -14.89 -15.24
N LEU A 18 -11.14 -15.22 -14.41
CA LEU A 18 -11.60 -16.60 -14.19
C LEU A 18 -12.17 -17.22 -15.48
N ASN A 19 -12.95 -16.45 -16.24
CA ASN A 19 -13.43 -16.87 -17.56
C ASN A 19 -12.29 -16.99 -18.58
N HIS A 20 -11.21 -16.21 -18.46
CA HIS A 20 -10.04 -16.33 -19.32
C HIS A 20 -9.15 -17.53 -18.94
N ALA A 21 -9.08 -17.84 -17.64
CA ALA A 21 -8.30 -18.95 -17.09
C ALA A 21 -8.92 -20.32 -17.43
N SER A 22 -10.24 -20.41 -17.62
CA SER A 22 -10.90 -21.67 -18.03
C SER A 22 -10.45 -22.15 -19.41
N ASP A 23 -10.06 -21.24 -20.31
CA ASP A 23 -9.55 -21.58 -21.64
C ASP A 23 -8.06 -21.97 -21.63
N ARG A 24 -7.32 -21.65 -20.55
CA ARG A 24 -5.88 -21.90 -20.40
C ARG A 24 -5.50 -22.32 -18.97
N PRO A 25 -5.84 -23.55 -18.54
CA PRO A 25 -5.66 -24.01 -17.16
C PRO A 25 -4.20 -24.09 -16.68
N PHE A 26 -3.21 -23.92 -17.55
CA PHE A 26 -1.78 -23.97 -17.21
C PHE A 26 -1.08 -22.60 -17.20
N ASP A 27 -1.82 -21.48 -17.32
CA ASP A 27 -1.22 -20.15 -17.23
C ASP A 27 -0.90 -19.76 -15.78
N ARG A 28 0.28 -20.18 -15.33
CA ARG A 28 0.80 -19.88 -13.98
C ARG A 28 1.00 -18.38 -13.74
N ASN A 29 1.17 -17.58 -14.78
CA ASN A 29 1.42 -16.15 -14.62
C ASN A 29 0.12 -15.41 -14.27
N LEU A 30 -0.99 -15.78 -14.90
CA LEU A 30 -2.29 -15.17 -14.63
C LEU A 30 -2.76 -15.44 -13.20
N ASN A 31 -2.62 -16.68 -12.74
CA ASN A 31 -2.98 -17.05 -11.36
C ASN A 31 -2.10 -16.32 -10.32
N ALA A 32 -0.79 -16.25 -10.55
CA ALA A 32 0.11 -15.51 -9.66
C ALA A 32 -0.23 -14.01 -9.60
N TRP A 33 -0.68 -13.42 -10.72
CA TRP A 33 -1.07 -12.02 -10.76
C TRP A 33 -2.40 -11.75 -10.04
N LEU A 34 -3.36 -12.67 -10.12
CA LEU A 34 -4.62 -12.59 -9.36
C LEU A 34 -4.36 -12.64 -7.85
N ASP A 35 -3.57 -13.60 -7.39
CA ASP A 35 -3.20 -13.75 -5.98
C ASP A 35 -2.49 -12.49 -5.46
N TYR A 36 -1.56 -11.94 -6.26
CA TYR A 36 -0.87 -10.69 -5.95
C TYR A 36 -1.84 -9.50 -5.85
N SER A 37 -2.78 -9.39 -6.79
CA SER A 37 -3.73 -8.28 -6.83
C SER A 37 -4.70 -8.30 -5.66
N GLU A 38 -5.16 -9.49 -5.25
CA GLU A 38 -6.01 -9.63 -4.07
C GLU A 38 -5.23 -9.35 -2.78
N LEU A 39 -3.98 -9.82 -2.68
CA LEU A 39 -3.10 -9.51 -1.56
C LEU A 39 -2.87 -8.00 -1.44
N ALA A 40 -2.58 -7.32 -2.54
CA ALA A 40 -2.40 -5.87 -2.57
C ALA A 40 -3.67 -5.12 -2.10
N TYR A 41 -4.85 -5.57 -2.55
CA TYR A 41 -6.12 -5.00 -2.07
C TYR A 41 -6.30 -5.17 -0.56
N ARG A 42 -5.99 -6.36 -0.02
CA ARG A 42 -6.05 -6.63 1.43
C ARG A 42 -5.08 -5.73 2.19
N MET A 43 -3.86 -5.53 1.70
CA MET A 43 -2.91 -4.58 2.29
C MET A 43 -3.49 -3.16 2.30
N GLN A 44 -4.07 -2.72 1.18
CA GLN A 44 -4.62 -1.38 1.03
C GLN A 44 -5.87 -1.13 1.90
N THR A 45 -6.64 -2.18 2.23
CA THR A 45 -7.81 -2.09 3.11
C THR A 45 -7.48 -2.32 4.59
N SER A 46 -6.39 -3.01 4.91
CA SER A 46 -6.07 -3.43 6.27
C SER A 46 -5.64 -2.32 7.23
N ALA A 47 -5.19 -1.16 6.74
CA ALA A 47 -4.62 -0.16 7.65
C ALA A 47 -4.72 1.31 7.18
N PRO A 48 -5.94 1.88 7.03
CA PRO A 48 -6.08 3.33 6.91
C PRO A 48 -5.46 4.07 8.11
N ASP A 49 -5.55 3.50 9.31
CA ASP A 49 -4.98 4.05 10.55
C ASP A 49 -3.44 4.04 10.57
N ALA A 50 -2.77 3.24 9.71
CA ALA A 50 -1.31 3.30 9.59
C ALA A 50 -0.85 4.61 8.95
N PHE A 51 -1.69 5.21 8.12
CA PHE A 51 -1.42 6.44 7.39
C PHE A 51 -1.90 7.69 8.16
N ASP A 52 -2.64 7.52 9.25
CA ASP A 52 -3.09 8.63 10.09
C ASP A 52 -2.02 9.03 11.11
N LEU A 53 -1.24 10.04 10.75
CA LEU A 53 -0.18 10.59 11.60
C LEU A 53 -0.68 11.70 12.54
N SER A 54 -1.98 12.01 12.53
CA SER A 54 -2.55 13.04 13.41
C SER A 54 -2.51 12.64 14.89
N GLN A 55 -2.42 11.35 15.19
CA GLN A 55 -2.36 10.78 16.54
C GLN A 55 -0.94 10.69 17.10
N GLU A 56 0.09 11.13 16.36
CA GLU A 56 1.49 11.04 16.78
C GLU A 56 1.89 12.16 17.72
N THR A 57 2.76 11.83 18.68
CA THR A 57 3.26 12.82 19.65
C THR A 57 4.20 13.83 18.99
N ALA A 58 4.24 15.06 19.52
CA ALA A 58 5.12 16.11 19.00
C ALA A 58 6.61 15.71 19.01
N GLU A 59 7.03 14.94 20.01
CA GLU A 59 8.40 14.41 20.14
C GLU A 59 8.74 13.43 19.00
N THR A 60 7.81 12.53 18.66
CA THR A 60 7.99 11.60 17.53
C THR A 60 8.04 12.35 16.21
N GLN A 61 7.19 13.37 16.03
CA GLN A 61 7.18 14.18 14.81
C GLN A 61 8.48 14.98 14.63
N GLU A 62 9.06 15.48 15.73
CA GLU A 62 10.35 16.16 15.73
C GLU A 62 11.51 15.20 15.42
N THR A 63 11.52 14.01 16.04
CA THR A 63 12.54 12.97 15.82
C THR A 63 12.61 12.54 14.36
N TYR A 64 11.45 12.44 13.69
CA TYR A 64 11.36 12.13 12.26
C TYR A 64 11.54 13.35 11.35
N GLY A 65 11.81 14.54 11.90
CA GLY A 65 12.08 15.75 11.12
C GLY A 65 10.87 16.24 10.31
N LEU A 66 9.65 15.99 10.79
CA LEU A 66 8.42 16.47 10.15
C LEU A 66 8.27 18.01 10.20
N ASN A 67 9.06 18.64 11.07
CA ASN A 67 9.10 20.09 11.26
C ASN A 67 9.97 20.83 10.22
N LEU A 68 10.82 20.10 9.48
CA LEU A 68 11.73 20.66 8.49
C LEU A 68 11.16 20.40 7.09
N ALA A 69 10.99 21.44 6.27
CA ALA A 69 10.42 21.32 4.93
C ALA A 69 11.20 20.32 4.04
N GLU A 70 12.50 20.19 4.25
CA GLU A 70 13.40 19.35 3.45
C GLU A 70 13.29 17.86 3.80
N SER A 71 13.03 17.52 5.07
CA SER A 71 12.94 16.13 5.52
C SER A 71 11.51 15.67 5.80
N LYS A 72 10.53 16.56 5.74
CA LYS A 72 9.13 16.27 6.10
C LYS A 72 8.54 15.12 5.29
N ASP A 73 8.72 15.12 3.97
CA ASP A 73 8.14 14.09 3.11
C ASP A 73 8.78 12.73 3.34
N TYR A 74 10.09 12.69 3.47
CA TYR A 74 10.80 11.44 3.74
C TYR A 74 10.58 10.93 5.17
N GLY A 75 10.62 11.82 6.17
CA GLY A 75 10.31 11.52 7.55
C GLY A 75 8.91 10.95 7.73
N ARG A 76 7.94 11.51 6.99
CA ARG A 76 6.57 10.99 6.93
C ARG A 76 6.52 9.56 6.41
N GLN A 77 7.23 9.27 5.32
CA GLN A 77 7.30 7.93 4.77
C GLN A 77 7.96 6.94 5.73
N CYS A 78 9.02 7.35 6.44
CA CYS A 78 9.70 6.53 7.44
C CYS A 78 8.78 6.20 8.64
N LEU A 79 8.03 7.19 9.14
CA LEU A 79 7.11 6.98 10.26
C LEU A 79 5.93 6.06 9.90
N ILE A 80 5.37 6.23 8.69
CA ILE A 80 4.37 5.29 8.14
C ILE A 80 4.98 3.88 8.04
N SER A 81 6.23 3.78 7.57
CA SER A 81 6.91 2.50 7.43
C SER A 81 7.07 1.79 8.77
N GLN A 82 7.47 2.48 9.83
CA GLN A 82 7.53 1.91 11.18
C GLN A 82 6.18 1.30 11.60
N ARG A 83 5.09 2.05 11.43
CA ARG A 83 3.72 1.60 11.76
C ARG A 83 3.25 0.40 10.95
N VAL A 84 3.76 0.25 9.74
CA VAL A 84 3.45 -0.86 8.85
C VAL A 84 4.29 -2.10 9.22
N VAL A 85 5.54 -1.90 9.69
CA VAL A 85 6.36 -2.97 10.30
C VAL A 85 5.72 -3.54 11.56
N GLU A 86 5.23 -2.68 12.45
CA GLU A 86 4.56 -3.09 13.70
C GLU A 86 3.31 -3.94 13.44
N ARG A 87 2.66 -3.73 12.29
CA ARG A 87 1.52 -4.53 11.82
C ARG A 87 1.92 -5.82 11.10
N GLY A 88 3.21 -6.16 11.07
CA GLY A 88 3.72 -7.44 10.58
C GLY A 88 4.19 -7.44 9.12
N VAL A 89 4.34 -6.29 8.47
CA VAL A 89 4.91 -6.22 7.12
C VAL A 89 6.42 -6.51 7.19
N ARG A 90 6.88 -7.42 6.31
CA ARG A 90 8.25 -7.94 6.30
C ARG A 90 9.21 -7.19 5.40
N TYR A 91 8.70 -6.52 4.37
CA TYR A 91 9.51 -5.79 3.40
C TYR A 91 8.84 -4.47 3.06
N ILE A 92 9.61 -3.39 3.12
CA ILE A 92 9.16 -2.04 2.82
C ILE A 92 10.22 -1.38 1.93
N HIS A 93 9.77 -0.78 0.83
CA HIS A 93 10.60 0.03 -0.04
C HIS A 93 10.08 1.46 -0.02
N ILE A 94 10.89 2.38 0.47
CA ILE A 94 10.60 3.81 0.50
C ILE A 94 11.29 4.47 -0.69
N PHE A 95 10.53 5.19 -1.50
CA PHE A 95 11.07 6.00 -2.59
C PHE A 95 11.04 7.48 -2.20
N ALA A 96 12.22 8.02 -1.93
CA ALA A 96 12.44 9.44 -1.80
C ALA A 96 12.66 10.04 -3.19
N ALA A 97 11.57 10.37 -3.89
CA ALA A 97 11.69 11.22 -5.07
C ALA A 97 11.81 12.67 -4.59
N CYS A 98 12.96 13.31 -4.84
CA CYS A 98 13.07 14.75 -4.72
C CYS A 98 12.09 15.37 -5.72
N PRO A 99 11.11 16.20 -5.30
CA PRO A 99 10.30 16.92 -6.26
C PRO A 99 11.18 17.98 -6.92
N ASN A 100 11.45 17.79 -8.21
CA ASN A 100 12.20 18.66 -9.13
C ASN A 100 13.73 18.50 -9.12
N THR A 101 14.21 17.61 -10.00
CA THR A 101 15.30 17.94 -10.95
C THR A 101 14.70 18.01 -12.35
#